data_AF-A0A329RV17-F1
#
_entry.id   AF-A0A329RV17-F1
#
_cell.length_a   1.000
_cell.length_b   1.000
_cell.length_c   1.000
_cell.angle_alpha   90.00
_cell.angle_beta   90.00
_cell.angle_gamma   90.00
#
_symmetry.space_group_name_H-M   'P 1'
#
loop_
_entity.id
_entity.type
_entity.pdbx_description
1 polymer ?
#
loop_
_entity_poly.entity_id
_entity_poly.type
_entity_poly.pdbx_seq_one_letter_code
_entity_poly.pdbx_strand_id
1 'polypeptide(L)'
;MLICLDHKVISLYKCGEHVTRAMPPHSRSLTAQKEFAKQMTRAGMKPAQIRTAMLLHFGMRPSKLPSLQKVQNVECYYRRTKLGGSDTTATGSRSSLQWR
;
A
#
# COMPACT_ATOMS: atom_id res chain seq x y z
N MET A 1 28.34 -18.67 29.55
CA MET A 1 28.01 -20.07 29.85
C MET A 1 27.63 -20.15 31.32
N LEU A 2 26.37 -20.41 31.60
CA LEU A 2 25.87 -20.57 32.97
C LEU A 2 25.63 -22.06 33.22
N ILE A 3 26.10 -22.56 34.36
CA ILE A 3 25.97 -23.96 34.75
C ILE A 3 25.11 -23.99 36.02
N CYS A 4 24.01 -24.75 35.99
CA CYS A 4 23.27 -25.06 37.21
C CYS A 4 23.94 -26.23 37.91
N LEU A 5 24.47 -26.02 39.11
CA LEU A 5 25.20 -27.04 39.87
C LEU A 5 24.28 -28.14 40.44
N ASP A 6 23.00 -27.81 40.63
CA ASP A 6 22.01 -28.73 41.22
C ASP A 6 21.57 -29.81 40.21
N HIS A 7 21.26 -29.40 38.98
CA HIS A 7 20.82 -30.31 37.93
C HIS A 7 21.90 -30.65 36.88
N LYS A 8 23.14 -30.17 37.06
CA LYS A 8 24.28 -30.34 36.12
C LYS A 8 23.96 -30.00 34.65
N VAL A 9 23.04 -29.07 34.42
CA VAL A 9 22.66 -28.62 33.07
C VAL A 9 23.40 -27.33 32.70
N ILE A 10 23.85 -27.27 31.45
CA ILE A 10 24.61 -26.16 30.88
C ILE A 10 23.70 -25.38 29.94
N SER A 11 23.57 -24.06 30.17
CA SER A 11 22.90 -23.16 29.24
C SER A 11 23.93 -22.48 28.32
N LEU A 12 23.85 -22.80 27.04
CA LEU A 12 24.63 -22.18 25.97
C LEU A 12 23.85 -20.99 25.40
N TYR A 13 24.11 -19.79 25.92
CA TYR A 13 23.57 -18.56 25.36
C TYR A 13 24.57 -17.98 24.35
N LYS A 14 24.22 -18.00 23.06
CA LYS A 14 24.98 -17.30 22.01
C LYS A 14 24.47 -15.88 21.85
N CYS A 15 25.26 -14.90 22.29
CA CYS A 15 25.00 -13.48 21.99
C CYS A 15 25.44 -13.15 20.56
N GLY A 16 24.56 -12.52 19.76
CA GLY A 16 24.97 -11.80 18.54
C GLY A 16 24.92 -12.58 17.22
N GLU A 17 24.51 -13.85 17.19
CA GLU A 17 24.44 -14.62 15.94
C GLU A 17 23.16 -14.32 15.11
N HIS A 18 22.13 -13.73 15.73
CA HIS A 18 20.85 -13.37 15.10
C HIS A 18 20.60 -11.86 15.03
N VAL A 19 21.59 -11.08 14.61
CA VAL A 19 21.37 -9.65 14.36
C VAL A 19 20.82 -9.47 12.95
N THR A 20 19.50 -9.49 12.79
CA THR A 20 18.87 -9.06 11.53
C THR A 20 19.04 -7.56 11.41
N ARG A 21 19.64 -7.09 10.31
CA ARG A 21 19.78 -5.66 10.03
C ARG A 21 18.39 -5.01 10.05
N ALA A 22 18.14 -4.14 11.02
CA ALA A 22 16.90 -3.36 11.06
C ALA A 22 16.81 -2.52 9.79
N MET A 23 15.81 -2.80 8.95
CA MET A 23 15.54 -1.95 7.80
C MET A 23 15.12 -0.57 8.33
N PRO A 24 15.74 0.53 7.85
CA PRO A 24 15.33 1.85 8.29
C PRO A 24 13.84 2.04 8.00
N PRO A 25 13.08 2.69 8.90
CA PRO A 25 11.65 2.92 8.70
C PRO A 25 11.46 3.60 7.34
N HIS A 26 10.60 3.01 6.50
CA HIS A 26 10.39 3.47 5.14
C HIS A 26 9.91 4.93 5.18
N SER A 27 10.78 5.85 4.78
CA SER A 27 10.54 7.27 5.06
C SER A 27 9.41 7.83 4.20
N ARG A 28 8.60 8.67 4.86
CA ARG A 28 7.68 9.70 4.34
C ARG A 28 6.28 9.22 3.95
N SER A 29 5.45 9.22 4.99
CA SER A 29 4.01 9.51 5.00
C SER A 29 3.51 10.22 3.73
N LEU A 30 3.07 9.43 2.75
CA LEU A 30 2.20 9.86 1.64
C LEU A 30 0.77 10.12 2.15
N THR A 31 0.59 10.53 3.41
CA THR A 31 -0.72 10.55 4.06
C THR A 31 -1.68 11.50 3.34
N ALA A 32 -1.24 12.72 3.00
CA ALA A 32 -2.07 13.67 2.26
C ALA A 32 -2.47 13.15 0.86
N GLN A 33 -1.53 12.59 0.11
CA GLN A 33 -1.80 12.02 -1.22
C GLN A 33 -2.71 10.79 -1.12
N LYS A 34 -2.53 9.97 -0.09
CA LYS A 34 -3.34 8.78 0.15
C LYS A 34 -4.77 9.16 0.52
N GLU A 35 -4.97 10.15 1.40
CA GLU A 35 -6.31 10.64 1.72
C GLU A 35 -6.99 11.26 0.51
N PHE A 36 -6.26 12.06 -0.29
CA PHE A 36 -6.78 12.58 -1.54
C PHE A 36 -7.19 11.45 -2.51
N ALA A 37 -6.35 10.44 -2.69
CA ALA A 37 -6.67 9.28 -3.53
C ALA A 37 -7.95 8.58 -3.05
N LYS A 38 -8.11 8.38 -1.75
CA LYS A 38 -9.32 7.78 -1.17
C LYS A 38 -10.56 8.65 -1.41
N GLN A 39 -10.45 9.96 -1.27
CA GLN A 39 -11.54 10.90 -1.50
C GLN A 39 -11.99 10.89 -2.97
N MET A 40 -11.05 10.87 -3.91
CA MET A 40 -11.36 10.76 -5.35
C MET A 40 -11.88 9.37 -5.74
N THR A 41 -11.42 8.33 -5.03
CA THR A 41 -11.97 6.96 -5.17
C THR A 41 -13.42 6.90 -4.71
N ARG A 42 -13.78 7.57 -3.60
CA ARG A 42 -15.18 7.73 -3.15
C ARG A 42 -16.02 8.44 -4.21
N ALA A 43 -15.46 9.42 -4.88
CA ALA A 43 -16.10 10.14 -5.98
C ALA A 43 -16.18 9.34 -7.31
N GLY A 44 -15.72 8.08 -7.34
CA GLY A 44 -15.80 7.22 -8.52
C GLY A 44 -14.78 7.52 -9.64
N MET A 45 -13.74 8.30 -9.35
CA MET A 45 -12.74 8.64 -10.36
C MET A 45 -11.82 7.46 -10.68
N LYS A 46 -11.40 7.35 -11.94
CA LYS A 46 -10.48 6.30 -12.38
C LYS A 46 -9.06 6.59 -11.89
N PRO A 47 -8.23 5.57 -11.60
CA PRO A 47 -6.89 5.77 -11.02
C PRO A 47 -5.96 6.62 -11.88
N ALA A 48 -6.11 6.59 -13.22
CA ALA A 48 -5.37 7.48 -14.12
C ALA A 48 -5.76 8.96 -13.93
N GLN A 49 -7.07 9.23 -13.75
CA GLN A 49 -7.57 10.58 -13.49
C GLN A 49 -7.15 11.06 -12.10
N ILE A 50 -7.17 10.19 -11.08
CA ILE A 50 -6.67 10.50 -9.74
C ILE A 50 -5.20 10.91 -9.80
N ARG A 51 -4.37 10.18 -10.56
CA ARG A 51 -2.94 10.50 -10.74
C ARG A 51 -2.74 11.87 -11.42
N THR A 52 -3.56 12.22 -12.41
CA THR A 52 -3.50 13.55 -13.05
C THR A 52 -4.00 14.64 -12.12
N ALA A 53 -5.08 14.40 -11.37
CA ALA A 53 -5.62 15.33 -10.40
C ALA A 53 -4.61 15.61 -9.27
N MET A 54 -3.82 14.62 -8.87
CA MET A 54 -2.70 14.79 -7.93
C MET A 54 -1.63 15.77 -8.43
N LEU A 55 -1.35 15.79 -9.75
CA LEU A 55 -0.41 16.74 -10.33
C LEU A 55 -0.88 18.18 -10.13
N LEU A 56 -2.16 18.43 -10.42
CA LEU A 56 -2.79 19.75 -10.29
C LEU A 56 -2.97 20.15 -8.82
N HIS A 57 -3.51 19.26 -7.99
CA HIS A 57 -3.88 19.55 -6.61
C HIS A 57 -2.67 19.76 -5.68
N PHE A 58 -1.57 19.06 -5.93
CA PHE A 58 -0.36 19.17 -5.10
C PHE A 58 0.79 19.91 -5.81
N GLY A 59 0.57 20.46 -7.01
CA GLY A 59 1.62 21.10 -7.82
C GLY A 59 2.83 20.20 -8.05
N MET A 60 2.62 18.89 -8.13
CA MET A 60 3.71 17.91 -8.15
C MET A 60 4.40 17.88 -9.51
N ARG A 61 5.73 17.75 -9.50
CA ARG A 61 6.48 17.37 -10.70
C ARG A 61 6.11 15.94 -11.11
N PRO A 62 6.07 15.62 -12.42
CA PRO A 62 5.76 14.26 -12.88
C PRO A 62 6.67 13.18 -12.27
N SER A 63 7.94 13.49 -12.00
CA SER A 63 8.91 12.60 -11.38
C SER A 63 8.65 12.29 -9.90
N LYS A 64 7.80 13.07 -9.23
CA LYS A 64 7.41 12.89 -7.83
C LYS A 64 6.02 12.28 -7.68
N LEU A 65 5.30 12.05 -8.79
CA LEU A 65 4.02 11.37 -8.75
C LEU A 65 4.20 9.90 -8.38
N PRO A 66 3.26 9.33 -7.61
CA PRO A 66 3.18 7.88 -7.49
C PRO A 66 2.94 7.24 -8.86
N SER A 67 3.55 6.07 -9.07
CA SER A 67 3.26 5.27 -10.26
C SER A 67 1.77 4.92 -10.32
N LEU A 68 1.25 4.66 -11.53
CA LEU A 68 -0.17 4.31 -11.69
C LEU A 68 -0.54 3.08 -10.84
N GLN A 69 0.34 2.08 -10.81
CA GLN A 69 0.18 0.87 -10.01
C GLN A 69 0.06 1.18 -8.51
N LYS A 70 0.82 2.15 -7.98
CA LYS A 70 0.68 2.56 -6.57
C LYS A 70 -0.68 3.18 -6.29
N VAL A 71 -1.20 4.01 -7.19
CA VAL A 71 -2.54 4.61 -7.07
C VAL A 71 -3.62 3.52 -7.12
N GLN A 72 -3.51 2.58 -8.06
CA GLN A 72 -4.41 1.42 -8.17
C GLN A 72 -4.41 0.56 -6.91
N ASN A 73 -3.23 0.30 -6.32
CA ASN A 73 -3.13 -0.48 -5.10
C ASN A 73 -3.84 0.20 -3.92
N VAL A 74 -3.71 1.53 -3.80
CA VAL A 74 -4.40 2.32 -2.78
C VAL A 74 -5.91 2.31 -2.99
N GLU A 75 -6.37 2.54 -4.23
CA GLU A 75 -7.78 2.50 -4.60
C GLU A 75 -8.40 1.12 -4.31
N CYS A 76 -7.76 0.05 -4.79
CA CYS A 76 -8.22 -1.34 -4.62
C CYS A 76 -8.26 -1.75 -3.15
N TYR A 77 -7.23 -1.40 -2.37
CA TYR A 77 -7.24 -1.61 -0.93
C TYR A 77 -8.38 -0.84 -0.26
N TYR A 78 -8.55 0.44 -0.62
CA TYR A 78 -9.57 1.30 -0.02
C TYR A 78 -10.99 0.85 -0.35
N ARG A 79 -11.27 0.47 -1.61
CA ARG A 79 -12.57 -0.07 -2.03
C ARG A 79 -12.91 -1.34 -1.25
N ARG A 80 -11.98 -2.30 -1.17
CA ARG A 80 -12.17 -3.56 -0.43
C ARG A 80 -12.40 -3.37 1.07
N THR A 81 -11.67 -2.46 1.70
CA THR A 81 -11.66 -2.35 3.17
C THR A 81 -12.61 -1.30 3.74
N LYS A 82 -13.02 -0.29 2.95
CA LYS A 82 -13.76 0.88 3.46
C LYS A 82 -15.02 1.23 2.68
N LEU A 83 -15.17 0.79 1.43
CA LEU A 83 -16.40 1.01 0.67
C LEU A 83 -17.34 -0.20 0.70
N GLY A 84 -16.93 -1.29 1.34
CA GLY A 84 -17.53 -2.60 1.11
C GLY A 84 -17.19 -3.04 -0.31
N GLY A 85 -16.56 -4.19 -0.47
CA GLY A 85 -16.36 -4.76 -1.80
C GLY A 85 -17.71 -5.14 -2.42
N SER A 86 -18.47 -4.16 -2.91
CA SER A 86 -19.64 -4.42 -3.72
C SER A 86 -19.14 -4.71 -5.13
N ASP A 87 -19.10 -6.00 -5.47
CA ASP A 87 -19.09 -6.45 -6.84
C ASP A 87 -20.27 -5.80 -7.58
N THR A 88 -20.02 -4.65 -8.16
CA THR A 88 -20.86 -4.07 -9.20
C THR A 88 -20.03 -4.03 -10.45
N THR A 89 -19.96 -5.17 -11.12
CA THR A 89 -20.15 -5.20 -12.57
C THR A 89 -21.55 -4.69 -12.89
N ALA A 90 -21.88 -3.45 -12.52
CA ALA A 90 -22.98 -2.71 -13.11
C ALA A 90 -22.42 -1.99 -14.34
N THR A 91 -21.95 -2.79 -15.30
CA THR A 91 -21.82 -2.35 -16.69
C THR A 91 -23.03 -2.89 -17.44
N GLY A 92 -24.22 -2.43 -17.03
CA GLY A 92 -25.28 -2.20 -17.99
C GLY A 92 -24.76 -1.19 -19.01
N SER A 93 -24.90 -1.52 -20.29
CA SER A 93 -24.38 -0.83 -21.47
C SER A 93 -22.85 -0.86 -21.68
N ARG A 94 -22.28 -2.06 -21.83
CA ARG A 94 -21.28 -2.24 -22.90
C ARG A 94 -22.03 -2.31 -24.21
N SER A 95 -22.17 -1.16 -24.88
CA SER A 95 -22.30 -1.16 -26.33
C SER A 95 -21.11 -1.94 -26.89
N SER A 96 -21.45 -3.10 -27.46
CA SER A 96 -20.82 -3.69 -28.65
C SER A 96 -19.56 -2.95 -29.13
N LEU A 97 -18.40 -3.51 -28.82
CA LEU A 97 -17.21 -3.39 -29.66
C LEU A 97 -16.37 -4.66 -29.46
N GLN A 98 -16.73 -5.60 -30.32
CA GLN A 98 -15.98 -6.76 -30.76
C GLN A 98 -14.52 -6.37 -31.06
N TRP A 99 -13.57 -7.12 -30.54
CA TRP A 99 -12.23 -7.18 -31.10
C TRP A 99 -11.79 -8.64 -31.18
N ARG A 100 -11.28 -8.97 -32.37
CA ARG A 100 -10.72 -10.25 -32.81
C ARG A 100 -9.65 -10.80 -31.89
#